data_AF-A0A101GYN1-F1
#
_entry.id   AF-A0A101GYN1-F1
#
_cell.length_a   1.000
_cell.length_b   1.000
_cell.length_c   1.000
_cell.angle_alpha   90.00
_cell.angle_beta   90.00
_cell.angle_gamma   90.00
#
_symmetry.space_group_name_H-M   'P 1'
#
loop_
_entity.id
_entity.type
_entity.pdbx_description
1 polymer ?
#
loop_
_entity_poly.entity_id
_entity_poly.type
_entity_poly.pdbx_seq_one_letter_code
_entity_poly.pdbx_strand_id
1 'polypeptide(L)'
;MLIVVLIIVKSLVFYAYTAELARASLLLGTLSWLAFLLLLFWVVFRGKFFLLYCVISCILFVDFLYFQYFGFLPSVKELVHVGQVGAVKDSIIYVLHPESFIFIVDLIPVGFYLRKKAPPAEEWTVRKPGYTDILITIVMLISLIVPFSSEALQSYFVFNRYGVLAYHMFDLVKAVPGVDKGIAVDERVSYNGYVNKMAEAGKYFSIAEGRNIIVIQLESFQEFLVNFSYNGQEITPNLNRLISADSLYFDEVYQQVGAGNTSDCEFVILNSMHSLGEVSVYQTRE
;
A
#
# COMPACT_ATOMS: atom_id res chain seq x y z
N MET A 1 8.69 2.85 28.76
CA MET A 1 7.82 4.05 28.72
C MET A 1 8.17 4.96 27.54
N LEU A 2 9.41 5.49 27.44
CA LEU A 2 9.82 6.37 26.32
C LEU A 2 9.49 5.81 24.94
N ILE A 3 9.91 4.58 24.64
CA ILE A 3 9.66 3.91 23.34
C ILE A 3 8.15 3.89 22.99
N VAL A 4 7.31 3.52 23.95
CA VAL A 4 5.86 3.40 23.74
C VAL A 4 5.25 4.76 23.42
N VAL A 5 5.65 5.80 24.15
CA VAL A 5 5.20 7.18 23.90
C VAL A 5 5.61 7.63 22.50
N LEU A 6 6.86 7.37 22.08
CA LEU A 6 7.33 7.74 20.75
C LEU A 6 6.58 7.00 19.64
N ILE A 7 6.28 5.70 19.81
CA ILE A 7 5.46 4.95 18.84
C ILE A 7 4.07 5.58 18.73
N ILE A 8 3.42 5.87 19.85
CA ILE A 8 2.08 6.48 19.86
C ILE A 8 2.10 7.84 19.18
N VAL A 9 3.08 8.70 19.49
CA VAL A 9 3.22 10.02 18.86
C VAL A 9 3.39 9.88 17.34
N LYS A 10 4.25 8.97 16.88
CA LYS A 10 4.42 8.71 15.44
C LYS A 10 3.11 8.23 14.80
N SER A 11 2.42 7.28 15.41
CA SER A 11 1.11 6.82 14.91
C SER A 11 0.07 7.95 14.85
N LEU A 12 0.05 8.86 15.82
CA LEU A 12 -0.84 10.03 15.79
C LEU A 12 -0.48 11.01 14.68
N VAL A 13 0.82 11.26 14.45
CA VAL A 13 1.28 12.08 13.32
C VAL A 13 0.86 11.45 11.99
N PHE A 14 1.02 10.13 11.86
CA PHE A 14 0.59 9.39 10.68
C PHE A 14 -0.93 9.55 10.44
N TYR A 15 -1.76 9.31 11.46
CA TYR A 15 -3.22 9.46 11.31
C TYR A 15 -3.70 10.90 11.14
N ALA A 16 -2.95 11.88 11.65
CA ALA A 16 -3.23 13.29 11.35
C ALA A 16 -3.05 13.57 9.86
N TYR A 17 -2.00 13.01 9.24
CA TYR A 17 -1.73 13.19 7.82
C TYR A 17 -2.77 12.48 6.93
N THR A 18 -3.12 11.23 7.26
CA THR A 18 -4.11 10.48 6.48
C THR A 18 -5.55 10.96 6.70
N ALA A 19 -5.77 12.06 7.44
CA ALA A 19 -7.08 12.58 7.84
C ALA A 19 -7.95 11.59 8.64
N GLU A 20 -7.29 10.68 9.36
CA GLU A 20 -7.91 9.56 10.08
C GLU A 20 -7.93 9.74 11.61
N LEU A 21 -7.32 10.81 12.12
CA LEU A 21 -7.10 11.04 13.55
C LEU A 21 -8.38 11.01 14.41
N ALA A 22 -9.52 11.44 13.85
CA ALA A 22 -10.79 11.50 14.57
C ALA A 22 -11.45 10.13 14.79
N ARG A 23 -10.97 9.06 14.12
CA ARG A 23 -11.57 7.72 14.23
C ARG A 23 -11.04 7.00 15.47
N ALA A 24 -11.85 6.99 16.52
CA ALA A 24 -11.53 6.29 17.77
C ALA A 24 -11.20 4.81 17.59
N SER A 25 -11.84 4.13 16.62
CA SER A 25 -11.59 2.73 16.30
C SER A 25 -10.14 2.48 15.86
N LEU A 26 -9.55 3.39 15.09
CA LEU A 26 -8.16 3.29 14.65
C LEU A 26 -7.19 3.45 15.80
N LEU A 27 -7.43 4.42 16.69
CA LEU A 27 -6.61 4.65 17.87
C LEU A 27 -6.65 3.45 18.82
N LEU A 28 -7.86 2.95 19.10
CA LEU A 28 -8.05 1.76 19.93
C LEU A 28 -7.42 0.52 19.31
N GLY A 29 -7.60 0.32 18.00
CA GLY A 29 -6.98 -0.78 17.26
C GLY A 29 -5.46 -0.73 17.31
N THR A 30 -4.88 0.45 17.07
CA THR A 30 -3.43 0.68 17.14
C THR A 30 -2.87 0.42 18.53
N LEU A 31 -3.55 0.90 19.57
CA LEU A 31 -3.14 0.66 20.96
C LEU A 31 -3.23 -0.84 21.33
N SER A 32 -4.28 -1.52 20.87
CA SER A 32 -4.48 -2.96 21.10
C SER A 32 -3.38 -3.80 20.42
N TRP A 33 -3.11 -3.51 19.14
CA TRP A 33 -2.03 -4.16 18.40
C TRP A 33 -0.65 -3.83 18.96
N LEU A 34 -0.41 -2.59 19.38
CA LEU A 34 0.84 -2.20 20.03
C LEU A 34 1.04 -2.93 21.36
N ALA A 35 0.00 -3.05 22.19
CA ALA A 35 0.04 -3.80 23.43
C ALA A 35 0.38 -5.28 23.18
N PHE A 36 -0.25 -5.89 22.17
CA PHE A 36 0.08 -7.24 21.73
C PHE A 36 1.53 -7.37 21.26
N LEU A 37 2.02 -6.48 20.40
CA LEU A 37 3.39 -6.53 19.89
C LEU A 37 4.43 -6.34 21.01
N LEU A 38 4.16 -5.46 21.98
CA LEU A 38 5.01 -5.31 23.16
C LEU A 38 5.08 -6.61 23.97
N LEU A 39 3.93 -7.23 24.21
CA LEU A 39 3.86 -8.49 24.95
C LEU A 39 4.54 -9.64 24.17
N LEU A 40 4.35 -9.71 22.85
CA LEU A 40 5.02 -10.67 21.96
C LEU A 40 6.55 -10.48 22.01
N PHE A 41 7.04 -9.24 21.92
CA PHE A 41 8.48 -8.94 22.00
C PHE A 41 9.06 -9.23 23.39
N TRP A 42 8.26 -9.08 24.43
CA TRP A 42 8.63 -9.52 25.78
C TRP A 42 8.83 -11.04 25.84
N VAL A 43 7.85 -11.81 25.36
CA VAL A 43 7.88 -13.28 25.42
C VAL A 43 8.93 -13.89 24.49
N VAL A 44 8.98 -13.46 23.22
CA VAL A 44 9.80 -14.05 22.17
C VAL A 44 11.21 -13.45 22.15
N PHE A 45 11.31 -12.13 22.12
CA PHE A 45 12.57 -11.41 21.94
C PHE A 45 13.18 -10.92 23.25
N ARG A 46 12.68 -11.38 24.40
CA ARG A 46 13.19 -11.05 25.75
C ARG A 46 13.23 -9.53 26.01
N GLY A 47 12.24 -8.80 25.50
CA GLY A 47 12.11 -7.36 25.74
C GLY A 47 13.06 -6.49 24.92
N LYS A 48 13.50 -6.93 23.73
CA LYS A 48 14.22 -6.10 22.74
C LYS A 48 13.30 -5.02 22.13
N PHE A 49 12.71 -4.16 22.95
CA PHE A 49 11.74 -3.13 22.57
C PHE A 49 12.32 -2.07 21.63
N PHE A 50 13.64 -1.83 21.68
CA PHE A 50 14.30 -0.94 20.71
C PHE A 50 14.24 -1.50 19.28
N LEU A 51 14.35 -2.82 19.10
CA LEU A 51 14.18 -3.45 17.80
C LEU A 51 12.75 -3.27 17.28
N LEU A 52 11.74 -3.53 18.13
CA LEU A 52 10.33 -3.30 17.79
C LEU A 52 10.09 -1.85 17.37
N TYR A 53 10.66 -0.90 18.11
CA TYR A 53 10.57 0.52 17.81
C TYR A 53 11.19 0.89 16.47
N CYS A 54 12.38 0.37 16.14
CA CYS A 54 12.99 0.56 14.82
C CYS A 54 12.10 -0.01 13.71
N VAL A 55 11.58 -1.23 13.89
CA VAL A 55 10.70 -1.87 12.89
C VAL A 55 9.43 -1.06 12.65
N ILE A 56 8.69 -0.69 13.71
CA ILE A 56 7.47 0.12 13.56
C ILE A 56 7.79 1.49 12.96
N SER A 57 8.90 2.10 13.34
CA SER A 57 9.33 3.39 12.79
C SER A 57 9.62 3.33 11.29
N CYS A 58 10.29 2.26 10.83
CA CYS A 58 10.54 2.03 9.42
C CYS A 58 9.23 1.74 8.65
N ILE A 59 8.32 0.95 9.23
CA ILE A 59 7.01 0.68 8.62
C ILE A 59 6.24 1.99 8.44
N LEU A 60 6.09 2.80 9.49
CA LEU A 60 5.38 4.08 9.40
C LEU A 60 6.03 5.06 8.42
N PHE A 61 7.36 5.02 8.27
CA PHE A 61 8.06 5.82 7.28
C PHE A 61 7.72 5.41 5.85
N VAL A 62 7.76 4.10 5.56
CA VAL A 62 7.40 3.55 4.25
C VAL A 62 5.92 3.81 3.95
N ASP A 63 5.05 3.57 4.93
CA ASP A 63 3.61 3.84 4.82
C ASP A 63 3.33 5.31 4.51
N PHE A 64 4.02 6.23 5.18
CA PHE A 64 3.84 7.66 4.95
C PHE A 64 4.20 8.05 3.51
N LEU A 65 5.37 7.63 3.04
CA LEU A 65 5.83 7.92 1.68
C LEU A 65 4.89 7.31 0.63
N TYR A 66 4.51 6.04 0.83
CA TYR A 66 3.66 5.33 -0.11
C TYR A 66 2.25 5.91 -0.15
N PHE A 67 1.66 6.23 1.01
CA PHE A 67 0.34 6.85 1.10
C PHE A 67 0.31 8.24 0.47
N GLN A 68 1.38 9.02 0.58
CA GLN A 68 1.48 10.33 -0.05
C GLN A 68 1.37 10.26 -1.59
N TYR A 69 1.95 9.23 -2.20
CA TYR A 69 1.93 9.07 -3.66
C TYR A 69 0.67 8.34 -4.14
N PHE A 70 0.30 7.25 -3.47
CA PHE A 70 -0.73 6.33 -3.94
C PHE A 70 -2.09 6.48 -3.24
N GLY A 71 -2.16 7.11 -2.07
CA GLY A 71 -3.39 7.25 -1.28
C GLY A 71 -3.86 5.99 -0.54
N PHE A 72 -3.04 4.94 -0.51
CA PHE A 72 -3.28 3.70 0.24
C PHE A 72 -1.97 3.16 0.85
N LEU A 73 -2.05 2.11 1.68
CA LEU A 73 -0.88 1.50 2.32
C LEU A 73 -0.21 0.45 1.42
N PRO A 74 1.12 0.30 1.47
CA PRO A 74 1.83 -0.72 0.71
C PRO A 74 1.56 -2.11 1.29
N SER A 75 1.29 -3.08 0.41
CA SER A 75 1.24 -4.50 0.80
C SER A 75 2.64 -5.04 1.06
N VAL A 76 2.76 -6.02 1.96
CA VAL A 76 3.98 -6.81 2.16
C VAL A 76 4.42 -7.52 0.89
N LYS A 77 3.50 -7.81 -0.04
CA LYS A 77 3.80 -8.43 -1.34
C LYS A 77 4.70 -7.54 -2.20
N GLU A 78 4.66 -6.22 -1.99
CA GLU A 78 5.52 -5.25 -2.68
C GLU A 78 6.99 -5.36 -2.29
N LEU A 79 7.33 -6.07 -1.19
CA LEU A 79 8.72 -6.34 -0.85
C LEU A 79 9.46 -7.15 -1.93
N VAL A 80 8.73 -7.89 -2.78
CA VAL A 80 9.31 -8.57 -3.95
C VAL A 80 9.90 -7.56 -4.95
N HIS A 81 9.32 -6.36 -5.04
CA HIS A 81 9.76 -5.27 -5.92
C HIS A 81 10.83 -4.38 -5.28
N VAL A 82 11.30 -4.67 -4.06
CA VAL A 82 12.29 -3.82 -3.38
C VAL A 82 13.60 -3.67 -4.18
N GLY A 83 13.96 -4.67 -4.99
CA GLY A 83 15.11 -4.61 -5.90
C GLY A 83 14.96 -3.63 -7.07
N GLN A 84 13.72 -3.24 -7.41
CA GLN A 84 13.40 -2.31 -8.49
C GLN A 84 13.29 -0.85 -8.01
N VAL A 85 13.30 -0.60 -6.70
CA VAL A 85 13.21 0.73 -6.07
C VAL A 85 14.25 1.71 -6.63
N GLY A 86 15.44 1.23 -6.99
CA GLY A 86 16.48 2.06 -7.60
C GLY A 86 16.10 2.67 -8.95
N ALA A 87 15.23 2.02 -9.72
CA ALA A 87 14.76 2.51 -11.02
C ALA A 87 13.77 3.68 -10.89
N VAL A 88 13.12 3.82 -9.72
CA VAL A 88 12.14 4.88 -9.43
C VAL A 88 12.67 5.90 -8.41
N LYS A 89 14.00 6.04 -8.32
CA LYS A 89 14.68 6.90 -7.34
C LYS A 89 14.19 8.36 -7.41
N ASP A 90 14.02 8.91 -8.61
CA ASP A 90 13.64 10.31 -8.79
C ASP A 90 12.21 10.55 -8.28
N SER A 91 11.29 9.61 -8.50
CA SER A 91 9.94 9.64 -7.94
C SER A 91 9.95 9.57 -6.42
N ILE A 92 10.82 8.74 -5.83
CA ILE A 92 10.96 8.65 -4.37
C ILE A 92 11.47 9.98 -3.82
N ILE A 93 12.50 10.57 -4.43
CA ILE A 93 13.06 11.87 -4.00
C ILE A 93 12.00 12.96 -4.06
N TYR A 94 11.16 12.94 -5.10
CA TYR A 94 10.08 13.91 -5.26
C TYR A 94 9.04 13.85 -4.14
N VAL A 95 8.70 12.64 -3.68
CA VAL A 95 7.72 12.40 -2.61
C VAL A 95 8.34 12.57 -1.21
N LEU A 96 9.66 12.61 -1.12
CA LEU A 96 10.36 12.63 0.15
C LEU A 96 10.43 14.05 0.72
N HIS A 97 9.47 14.39 1.58
CA HIS A 97 9.43 15.68 2.26
C HIS A 97 10.17 15.67 3.61
N PRO A 98 10.63 16.83 4.11
CA PRO A 98 11.28 16.92 5.42
C PRO A 98 10.44 16.33 6.57
N GLU A 99 9.12 16.44 6.51
CA GLU A 99 8.19 15.86 7.48
C GLU A 99 8.23 14.33 7.55
N SER A 100 8.53 13.63 6.44
CA SER A 100 8.63 12.16 6.42
C SER A 100 9.72 11.68 7.39
N PHE A 101 10.77 12.47 7.63
CA PHE A 101 11.85 12.08 8.54
C PHE A 101 11.44 12.02 10.01
N ILE A 102 10.28 12.58 10.41
CA ILE A 102 9.77 12.48 11.79
C ILE A 102 9.64 11.03 12.27
N PHE A 103 9.45 10.10 11.34
CA PHE A 103 9.30 8.67 11.63
C PHE A 103 10.64 7.98 11.90
N ILE A 104 11.78 8.50 11.48
CA ILE A 104 13.08 7.79 11.54
C ILE A 104 14.23 8.58 12.16
N VAL A 105 14.17 9.93 12.17
CA VAL A 105 15.29 10.79 12.61
C VAL A 105 15.65 10.59 14.09
N ASP A 106 14.67 10.21 14.91
CA ASP A 106 14.82 9.98 16.34
C ASP A 106 15.41 8.59 16.69
N LEU A 107 15.52 7.66 15.72
CA LEU A 107 16.05 6.31 15.98
C LEU A 107 17.48 6.32 16.49
N ILE A 108 18.34 7.14 15.88
CA ILE A 108 19.76 7.29 16.25
C ILE A 108 19.91 7.89 17.67
N PRO A 109 19.36 9.08 17.97
CA PRO A 109 19.51 9.67 19.30
C PRO A 109 18.86 8.83 20.40
N VAL A 110 17.70 8.21 20.14
CA VAL A 110 17.06 7.30 21.10
C VAL A 110 17.93 6.06 21.33
N GLY A 111 18.52 5.49 20.28
CA GLY A 111 19.46 4.36 20.39
C GLY A 111 20.67 4.70 21.25
N PHE A 112 21.30 5.86 21.04
CA PHE A 112 22.41 6.33 21.87
C PHE A 112 21.99 6.58 23.33
N TYR A 113 20.84 7.19 23.54
CA TYR A 113 20.30 7.44 24.89
C TYR A 113 20.06 6.13 25.66
N LEU A 114 19.42 5.14 25.02
CA LEU A 114 19.16 3.84 25.63
C LEU A 114 20.45 3.06 25.89
N ARG A 115 21.45 3.15 24.99
CA ARG A 115 22.77 2.55 25.20
C ARG A 115 23.50 3.16 26.38
N LYS A 116 23.46 4.48 26.55
CA LYS A 116 24.07 5.17 27.71
C LYS A 116 23.39 4.84 29.04
N LYS A 117 22.08 4.57 29.01
CA LYS A 117 21.30 4.15 30.19
C LYS A 117 21.34 2.65 30.46
N ALA A 118 21.95 1.85 29.60
CA ALA A 118 22.03 0.42 29.79
C ALA A 118 22.98 0.13 30.98
N PRO A 119 22.52 -0.59 32.02
CA PRO A 119 23.39 -1.00 33.10
C PRO A 119 24.47 -1.97 32.59
N PRO A 120 25.62 -2.09 33.29
CA PRO A 120 26.69 -3.03 32.96
C PRO A 120 26.14 -4.46 32.78
N ALA A 121 26.77 -5.24 31.89
CA ALA A 121 26.27 -6.53 31.42
C ALA A 121 25.98 -7.57 32.54
N GLU A 122 26.56 -7.39 33.73
CA GLU A 122 26.41 -8.28 34.89
C GLU A 122 25.11 -8.08 35.68
N GLU A 123 24.37 -6.98 35.49
CA GLU A 123 23.15 -6.66 36.26
C GLU A 123 21.82 -6.96 35.53
N TRP A 124 21.87 -7.58 34.34
CA TRP A 124 20.66 -7.87 33.56
C TRP A 124 19.86 -9.05 34.11
N THR A 125 19.22 -8.91 35.27
CA THR A 125 18.16 -9.82 35.69
C THR A 125 16.82 -9.36 35.11
N VAL A 126 16.67 -9.44 33.79
CA VAL A 126 15.37 -9.27 33.16
C VAL A 126 14.50 -10.45 33.61
N ARG A 127 13.37 -10.17 34.27
CA ARG A 127 12.38 -11.19 34.66
C ARG A 127 12.13 -12.09 33.45
N LYS A 128 12.24 -13.41 33.62
CA LYS A 128 11.86 -14.35 32.55
C LYS A 128 10.34 -14.26 32.33
N PRO A 129 9.85 -14.32 31.09
CA PRO A 129 8.42 -14.35 30.82
C PRO A 129 7.80 -15.54 31.57
N GLY A 130 6.77 -15.25 32.37
CA GLY A 130 6.04 -16.23 33.16
C GLY A 130 4.88 -16.85 32.39
N TYR A 131 4.26 -17.88 32.97
CA TYR A 131 3.09 -18.54 32.38
C TYR A 131 1.94 -17.56 32.12
N THR A 132 1.72 -16.58 33.00
CA THR A 132 0.69 -15.54 32.83
C THR A 132 0.96 -14.66 31.62
N ASP A 133 2.22 -14.29 31.38
CA ASP A 133 2.61 -13.43 30.25
C ASP A 133 2.33 -14.17 28.92
N ILE A 134 2.66 -15.47 28.88
CA ILE A 134 2.38 -16.34 27.74
C ILE A 134 0.88 -16.50 27.51
N LEU A 135 0.11 -16.77 28.57
CA LEU A 135 -1.34 -16.94 28.49
C LEU A 135 -2.03 -15.68 27.96
N ILE A 136 -1.69 -14.50 28.48
CA ILE A 136 -2.22 -13.22 28.00
C ILE A 136 -1.87 -13.00 26.53
N THR A 137 -0.66 -13.39 26.11
CA THR A 137 -0.23 -13.26 24.71
C THR A 137 -1.09 -14.10 23.77
N ILE A 138 -1.37 -15.34 24.17
CA ILE A 138 -2.22 -16.25 23.40
C ILE A 138 -3.66 -15.72 23.35
N VAL A 139 -4.20 -15.24 24.47
CA VAL A 139 -5.56 -14.67 24.53
C VAL A 139 -5.68 -13.44 23.63
N MET A 140 -4.72 -12.52 23.70
CA MET A 140 -4.69 -11.34 22.82
C MET A 140 -4.58 -11.74 21.35
N LEU A 141 -3.74 -12.72 21.02
CA LEU A 141 -3.63 -13.23 19.65
C LEU A 141 -4.99 -13.70 19.13
N ILE A 142 -5.74 -14.47 19.92
CA ILE A 142 -7.08 -14.96 19.54
C ILE A 142 -8.04 -13.78 19.29
N SER A 143 -8.06 -12.78 20.18
CA SER A 143 -8.92 -11.59 20.01
C SER A 143 -8.54 -10.77 18.78
N LEU A 144 -7.28 -10.79 18.37
CA LEU A 144 -6.78 -10.06 17.21
C LEU A 144 -6.91 -10.81 15.89
N ILE A 145 -7.45 -12.04 15.90
CA ILE A 145 -7.88 -12.78 14.70
C ILE A 145 -9.28 -12.31 14.23
N VAL A 146 -10.04 -11.59 15.05
CA VAL A 146 -11.40 -11.09 14.70
C VAL A 146 -11.48 -10.24 13.41
N PRO A 147 -10.51 -9.37 13.08
CA PRO A 147 -10.48 -8.68 11.78
C PRO A 147 -10.48 -9.63 10.58
N PHE A 148 -9.94 -10.86 10.74
CA PHE A 148 -9.86 -11.86 9.68
C PHE A 148 -11.16 -12.60 9.39
N SER A 149 -12.10 -12.60 10.33
CA SER A 149 -13.39 -13.27 10.15
C SER A 149 -14.53 -12.32 9.76
N SER A 150 -14.34 -11.01 9.95
CA SER A 150 -15.42 -10.02 9.87
C SER A 150 -15.34 -9.08 8.67
N GLU A 151 -14.17 -8.91 8.06
CA GLU A 151 -13.99 -7.99 6.93
C GLU A 151 -13.93 -8.75 5.61
N ALA A 152 -14.41 -8.11 4.54
CA ALA A 152 -14.20 -8.58 3.18
C ALA A 152 -12.71 -8.77 2.90
N LEU A 153 -12.35 -9.57 1.89
CA LEU A 153 -10.98 -9.91 1.50
C LEU A 153 -10.11 -8.71 1.04
N GLN A 154 -10.44 -7.47 1.40
CA GLN A 154 -9.65 -6.28 1.05
C GLN A 154 -8.99 -5.64 2.26
N SER A 155 -7.69 -5.40 2.15
CA SER A 155 -6.87 -4.89 3.26
C SER A 155 -7.22 -3.44 3.63
N TYR A 156 -7.77 -2.67 2.69
CA TYR A 156 -8.23 -1.29 2.91
C TYR A 156 -9.28 -1.14 4.04
N PHE A 157 -10.22 -2.08 4.17
CA PHE A 157 -11.22 -2.03 5.25
C PHE A 157 -10.59 -2.28 6.63
N VAL A 158 -9.57 -3.14 6.68
CA VAL A 158 -8.85 -3.42 7.93
C VAL A 158 -8.10 -2.19 8.41
N PHE A 159 -7.43 -1.48 7.50
CA PHE A 159 -6.79 -0.20 7.82
C PHE A 159 -7.81 0.78 8.42
N ASN A 160 -8.93 1.02 7.74
CA ASN A 160 -9.94 2.01 8.13
C ASN A 160 -10.67 1.72 9.45
N ARG A 161 -10.63 0.47 9.92
CA ARG A 161 -11.34 0.06 11.13
C ARG A 161 -10.40 -0.24 12.31
N TYR A 162 -9.25 -0.86 12.06
CA TYR A 162 -8.37 -1.41 13.08
C TYR A 162 -6.98 -0.76 13.13
N GLY A 163 -6.64 0.09 12.15
CA GLY A 163 -5.39 0.85 12.13
C GLY A 163 -4.23 0.18 11.40
N VAL A 164 -3.12 0.91 11.30
CA VAL A 164 -1.94 0.58 10.50
C VAL A 164 -1.26 -0.72 10.91
N LEU A 165 -1.15 -0.99 12.22
CA LEU A 165 -0.54 -2.22 12.71
C LEU A 165 -1.42 -3.45 12.40
N ALA A 166 -2.73 -3.27 12.45
CA ALA A 166 -3.69 -4.32 12.10
C ALA A 166 -3.61 -4.66 10.61
N TYR A 167 -3.55 -3.61 9.77
CA TYR A 167 -3.39 -3.74 8.33
C TYR A 167 -2.17 -4.60 7.97
N HIS A 168 -0.99 -4.25 8.49
CA HIS A 168 0.24 -4.97 8.15
C HIS A 168 0.26 -6.41 8.66
N MET A 169 -0.32 -6.67 9.85
CA MET A 169 -0.45 -8.06 10.32
C MET A 169 -1.43 -8.85 9.44
N PHE A 170 -2.54 -8.23 9.06
CA PHE A 170 -3.55 -8.84 8.21
C PHE A 170 -3.00 -9.16 6.82
N ASP A 171 -2.31 -8.22 6.22
CA ASP A 171 -1.68 -8.37 4.93
C ASP A 171 -0.55 -9.41 4.95
N LEU A 172 0.26 -9.44 6.03
CA LEU A 172 1.29 -10.46 6.25
C LEU A 172 0.72 -11.88 6.29
N VAL A 173 -0.38 -12.08 7.03
CA VAL A 173 -1.03 -13.38 7.13
C VAL A 173 -1.64 -13.79 5.78
N LYS A 174 -2.24 -12.85 5.03
CA LYS A 174 -2.75 -13.12 3.68
C LYS A 174 -1.68 -13.44 2.66
N ALA A 175 -0.48 -12.89 2.81
CA ALA A 175 0.65 -13.21 1.94
C ALA A 175 1.17 -14.64 2.13
N VAL A 176 0.77 -15.35 3.20
CA VAL A 176 1.13 -16.76 3.40
C VAL A 176 0.42 -17.64 2.35
N PRO A 177 1.16 -18.47 1.59
CA PRO A 177 0.56 -19.36 0.61
C PRO A 177 -0.55 -20.24 1.19
N GLY A 178 -1.71 -20.26 0.52
CA GLY A 178 -2.87 -21.06 0.91
C GLY A 178 -3.80 -20.42 1.96
N VAL A 179 -3.44 -19.26 2.52
CA VAL A 179 -4.32 -18.49 3.43
C VAL A 179 -5.29 -17.64 2.63
N ASP A 180 -4.76 -16.79 1.75
CA ASP A 180 -5.58 -16.07 0.79
C ASP A 180 -5.94 -17.02 -0.36
N LYS A 181 -7.20 -17.44 -0.41
CA LYS A 181 -7.73 -18.26 -1.50
C LYS A 181 -8.07 -17.41 -2.73
N GLY A 182 -7.78 -16.11 -2.68
CA GLY A 182 -8.12 -15.14 -3.71
C GLY A 182 -9.63 -14.95 -3.81
N ILE A 183 -10.06 -14.38 -4.93
CA ILE A 183 -11.46 -14.28 -5.27
C ILE A 183 -11.96 -15.71 -5.54
N ALA A 184 -12.86 -16.21 -4.70
CA ALA A 184 -13.61 -17.42 -5.01
C ALA A 184 -14.44 -17.12 -6.27
N VAL A 185 -13.99 -17.64 -7.41
CA VAL A 185 -14.76 -17.58 -8.65
C VAL A 185 -16.03 -18.39 -8.38
N ASP A 186 -17.16 -17.71 -8.31
CA ASP A 186 -18.44 -18.42 -8.28
C ASP A 186 -18.64 -19.05 -9.66
N GLU A 187 -18.29 -20.33 -9.79
CA GLU A 187 -18.44 -21.13 -11.02
C GLU A 187 -19.90 -21.17 -11.52
N ARG A 188 -20.87 -20.71 -10.71
CA ARG A 188 -22.28 -20.57 -11.11
C ARG A 188 -22.54 -19.33 -11.96
N VAL A 189 -21.63 -18.36 -11.97
CA VAL A 189 -21.73 -17.16 -12.81
C VAL A 189 -21.27 -17.53 -14.21
N SER A 190 -22.19 -18.01 -15.05
CA SER A 190 -21.91 -18.19 -16.47
C SER A 190 -21.87 -16.81 -17.15
N TYR A 191 -20.69 -16.40 -17.60
CA TYR A 191 -20.56 -15.24 -18.47
C TYR A 191 -20.84 -15.68 -19.91
N ASN A 192 -21.96 -15.24 -20.47
CA ASN A 192 -22.36 -15.55 -21.85
C ASN A 192 -21.72 -14.61 -22.90
N GLY A 193 -20.69 -13.85 -22.50
CA GLY A 193 -20.15 -12.77 -23.33
C GLY A 193 -21.03 -11.51 -23.28
N TYR A 194 -20.39 -10.35 -23.32
CA TYR A 194 -21.05 -9.08 -23.64
C TYR A 194 -20.86 -8.81 -25.13
N VAL A 195 -21.96 -8.74 -25.87
CA VAL A 195 -21.94 -8.28 -27.27
C VAL A 195 -22.36 -6.82 -27.29
N ASN A 196 -21.43 -5.94 -27.65
CA ASN A 196 -21.74 -4.52 -27.82
C ASN A 196 -22.51 -4.30 -29.13
N LYS A 197 -23.83 -4.52 -29.10
CA LYS A 197 -24.71 -4.34 -30.27
C LYS A 197 -24.70 -2.92 -30.85
N MET A 198 -24.30 -1.91 -30.07
CA MET A 198 -24.21 -0.53 -30.55
C MET A 198 -22.96 -0.30 -31.41
N ALA A 199 -21.89 -1.07 -31.18
CA ALA A 199 -20.68 -0.99 -31.99
C ALA A 199 -20.89 -1.56 -33.41
N GLU A 200 -21.73 -2.58 -33.55
CA GLU A 200 -21.97 -3.31 -34.82
C GLU A 200 -22.76 -2.53 -35.88
N ALA A 201 -23.44 -1.45 -35.49
CA ALA A 201 -24.25 -0.61 -36.39
C ALA A 201 -23.85 0.87 -36.38
N GLY A 202 -22.74 1.21 -35.71
CA GLY A 202 -22.29 2.58 -35.54
C GLY A 202 -21.67 3.17 -36.81
N LYS A 203 -21.65 4.51 -36.90
CA LYS A 203 -20.97 5.27 -37.98
C LYS A 203 -19.53 4.81 -38.25
N TYR A 204 -18.85 4.33 -37.22
CA TYR A 204 -17.45 3.91 -37.28
C TYR A 204 -17.24 2.39 -37.39
N PHE A 205 -18.31 1.61 -37.63
CA PHE A 205 -18.19 0.16 -37.81
C PHE A 205 -17.34 -0.18 -39.06
N SER A 206 -16.34 -1.05 -38.88
CA SER A 206 -15.41 -1.53 -39.92
C SER A 206 -14.61 -0.48 -40.72
N ILE A 207 -14.51 0.78 -40.29
CA ILE A 207 -13.81 1.84 -41.06
C ILE A 207 -12.31 1.59 -41.29
N ALA A 208 -11.70 0.72 -40.48
CA ALA A 208 -10.27 0.41 -40.49
C ALA A 208 -9.96 -1.05 -40.85
N GLU A 209 -10.91 -1.76 -41.48
CA GLU A 209 -10.70 -3.15 -41.92
C GLU A 209 -9.47 -3.30 -42.83
N GLY A 210 -8.66 -4.34 -42.56
CA GLY A 210 -7.44 -4.63 -43.32
C GLY A 210 -6.26 -3.68 -43.05
N ARG A 211 -6.37 -2.75 -42.10
CA ARG A 211 -5.26 -1.87 -41.70
C ARG A 211 -4.45 -2.45 -40.56
N ASN A 212 -3.20 -2.00 -40.44
CA ASN A 212 -2.37 -2.26 -39.27
C ASN A 212 -2.85 -1.44 -38.07
N ILE A 213 -2.76 -2.01 -36.88
CA ILE A 213 -3.04 -1.32 -35.62
C ILE A 213 -1.70 -1.05 -34.92
N ILE A 214 -1.47 0.20 -34.54
CA ILE A 214 -0.31 0.62 -33.75
C ILE A 214 -0.85 1.24 -32.47
N VAL A 215 -0.48 0.66 -31.33
CA VAL A 215 -0.83 1.17 -30.00
C VAL A 215 0.41 1.83 -29.41
N ILE A 216 0.28 3.09 -28.98
CA ILE A 216 1.35 3.85 -28.34
C ILE A 216 0.92 4.13 -26.91
N GLN A 217 1.62 3.52 -25.95
CA GLN A 217 1.43 3.79 -24.53
C GLN A 217 2.30 4.97 -24.10
N LEU A 218 1.68 5.98 -23.50
CA LEU A 218 2.38 7.13 -22.92
C LEU A 218 2.55 6.89 -21.41
N GLU A 219 3.79 6.66 -20.99
CA GLU A 219 4.12 6.35 -19.59
C GLU A 219 3.82 7.54 -18.68
N SER A 220 3.05 7.28 -17.61
CA SER A 220 2.68 8.27 -16.58
C SER A 220 2.09 9.59 -17.13
N PHE A 221 1.45 9.54 -18.31
CA PHE A 221 0.89 10.71 -18.97
C PHE A 221 -0.50 11.05 -18.43
N GLN A 222 -0.78 12.34 -18.22
CA GLN A 222 -2.09 12.83 -17.79
C GLN A 222 -2.66 13.85 -18.77
N GLU A 223 -3.98 13.84 -18.90
CA GLU A 223 -4.73 14.65 -19.87
C GLU A 223 -4.43 16.15 -19.75
N PHE A 224 -4.23 16.67 -18.53
CA PHE A 224 -3.98 18.09 -18.30
C PHE A 224 -2.75 18.65 -19.04
N LEU A 225 -1.85 17.78 -19.54
CA LEU A 225 -0.68 18.17 -20.33
C LEU A 225 -1.02 18.47 -21.80
N VAL A 226 -2.20 18.07 -22.27
CA VAL A 226 -2.70 18.37 -23.61
C VAL A 226 -3.05 19.86 -23.67
N ASN A 227 -2.54 20.54 -24.70
CA ASN A 227 -2.63 22.00 -24.87
C ASN A 227 -2.06 22.83 -23.71
N PHE A 228 -1.36 22.21 -22.76
CA PHE A 228 -0.73 22.91 -21.65
C PHE A 228 0.53 23.64 -22.09
N SER A 229 0.67 24.87 -21.61
CA SER A 229 1.83 25.72 -21.86
C SER A 229 2.46 26.19 -20.56
N TYR A 230 3.78 26.11 -20.48
CA TYR A 230 4.56 26.61 -19.35
C TYR A 230 5.59 27.62 -19.87
N ASN A 231 5.64 28.82 -19.26
CA ASN A 231 6.50 29.93 -19.70
C ASN A 231 6.38 30.25 -21.21
N GLY A 232 5.17 30.15 -21.76
CA GLY A 232 4.89 30.43 -23.18
C GLY A 232 5.32 29.32 -24.15
N GLN A 233 5.74 28.16 -23.65
CA GLN A 233 6.08 26.99 -24.47
C GLN A 233 5.08 25.86 -24.23
N GLU A 234 4.54 25.30 -25.31
CA GLU A 234 3.72 24.08 -25.25
C GLU A 234 4.54 22.90 -24.75
N ILE A 235 3.97 22.14 -23.81
CA ILE A 235 4.63 20.94 -23.26
C ILE A 235 4.54 19.76 -24.24
N THR A 236 3.44 19.64 -25.00
CA THR A 236 3.17 18.49 -25.87
C THR A 236 2.85 18.87 -27.33
N PRO A 237 3.67 19.69 -28.01
CA PRO A 237 3.31 20.29 -29.30
C PRO A 237 3.04 19.28 -30.42
N ASN A 238 3.70 18.12 -30.42
CA ASN A 238 3.44 17.07 -31.41
C ASN A 238 2.10 16.37 -31.16
N LEU A 239 1.73 16.15 -29.90
CA LEU A 239 0.46 15.54 -29.52
C LEU A 239 -0.69 16.50 -29.77
N ASN A 240 -0.54 17.79 -29.44
CA ASN A 240 -1.52 18.84 -29.72
C ASN A 240 -1.84 18.90 -31.22
N ARG A 241 -0.81 18.84 -32.08
CA ARG A 241 -0.99 18.78 -33.54
C ARG A 241 -1.66 17.50 -34.01
N LEU A 242 -1.36 16.35 -33.40
CA LEU A 242 -2.01 15.08 -33.74
C LEU A 242 -3.50 15.11 -33.37
N ILE A 243 -3.84 15.63 -32.20
CA ILE A 243 -5.22 15.76 -31.73
C ILE A 243 -6.01 16.73 -32.62
N SER A 244 -5.39 17.85 -33.02
CA SER A 244 -6.02 18.88 -33.85
C SER A 244 -6.19 18.48 -35.33
N ALA A 245 -5.62 17.34 -35.76
CA ALA A 245 -5.74 16.83 -37.12
C ALA A 245 -7.04 16.02 -37.29
N ASP A 246 -7.02 15.01 -38.16
CA ASP A 246 -8.14 14.09 -38.36
C ASP A 246 -8.08 12.94 -37.33
N SER A 247 -8.30 13.28 -36.06
CA SER A 247 -8.21 12.35 -34.92
C SER A 247 -9.50 12.32 -34.11
N LEU A 248 -9.83 11.14 -33.58
CA LEU A 248 -10.83 11.00 -32.52
C LEU A 248 -10.11 11.15 -31.17
N TYR A 249 -10.42 12.24 -30.46
CA TYR A 249 -9.89 12.53 -29.14
C TYR A 249 -10.99 12.41 -28.08
N PHE A 250 -10.62 11.88 -26.92
CA PHE A 250 -11.50 11.69 -25.78
C PHE A 250 -10.82 12.27 -24.54
N ASP A 251 -11.43 13.29 -23.94
CA ASP A 251 -10.96 14.01 -22.76
C ASP A 251 -11.49 13.42 -21.43
N GLU A 252 -12.52 12.58 -21.50
CA GLU A 252 -13.12 11.91 -20.34
C GLU A 252 -12.76 10.41 -20.26
N VAL A 253 -11.48 10.08 -20.47
CA VAL A 253 -10.96 8.71 -20.34
C VAL A 253 -10.10 8.59 -19.09
N TYR A 254 -10.47 7.64 -18.22
CA TYR A 254 -9.81 7.42 -16.94
C TYR A 254 -9.11 6.07 -16.91
N GLN A 255 -7.89 6.05 -16.39
CA GLN A 255 -7.14 4.81 -16.17
C GLN A 255 -7.82 3.94 -15.11
N GLN A 256 -7.80 2.61 -15.31
CA GLN A 256 -8.38 1.62 -14.39
C GLN A 256 -7.32 0.66 -13.85
N VAL A 257 -6.17 1.23 -13.50
CA VAL A 257 -5.00 0.50 -13.00
C VAL A 257 -5.05 0.33 -11.48
N GLY A 258 -4.49 -0.77 -10.98
CA GLY A 258 -4.23 -1.00 -9.57
C GLY A 258 -2.73 -0.95 -9.28
N ALA A 259 -2.27 -1.81 -8.37
CA ALA A 259 -0.85 -1.94 -8.00
C ALA A 259 0.07 -2.28 -9.20
N GLY A 260 -0.46 -2.89 -10.27
CA GLY A 260 0.33 -3.22 -11.46
C GLY A 260 0.68 -2.04 -12.37
N ASN A 261 0.07 -0.86 -12.16
CA ASN A 261 0.32 0.36 -12.95
C ASN A 261 0.34 0.07 -14.48
N THR A 262 1.51 0.15 -15.11
CA THR A 262 1.77 -0.16 -16.52
C THR A 262 1.19 -1.52 -16.95
N SER A 263 1.42 -2.59 -16.18
CA SER A 263 0.94 -3.93 -16.55
C SER A 263 -0.59 -4.04 -16.50
N ASP A 264 -1.21 -3.31 -15.58
CA ASP A 264 -2.67 -3.29 -15.46
C ASP A 264 -3.30 -2.49 -16.61
N CYS A 265 -2.64 -1.42 -17.08
CA CYS A 265 -3.06 -0.66 -18.26
C CYS A 265 -3.06 -1.56 -19.50
N GLU A 266 -1.97 -2.28 -19.73
CA GLU A 266 -1.86 -3.25 -20.82
C GLU A 266 -2.96 -4.33 -20.72
N PHE A 267 -3.18 -4.88 -19.53
CA PHE A 267 -4.20 -5.90 -19.31
C PHE A 267 -5.60 -5.40 -19.66
N VAL A 268 -5.99 -4.23 -19.15
CA VAL A 268 -7.32 -3.63 -19.35
C VAL A 268 -7.55 -3.35 -20.84
N ILE A 269 -6.57 -2.78 -21.53
CA ILE A 269 -6.69 -2.42 -22.95
C ILE A 269 -6.76 -3.68 -23.84
N LEU A 270 -5.97 -4.70 -23.55
CA LEU A 270 -5.88 -5.90 -24.39
C LEU A 270 -7.00 -6.92 -24.14
N ASN A 271 -7.59 -6.92 -22.94
CA ASN A 271 -8.58 -7.94 -22.55
C ASN A 271 -9.97 -7.36 -22.25
N SER A 272 -10.11 -6.02 -22.14
CA SER A 272 -11.36 -5.37 -21.72
C SER A 272 -11.87 -5.88 -20.36
N MET A 273 -10.95 -6.17 -19.44
CA MET A 273 -11.22 -6.67 -18.10
C MET A 273 -10.60 -5.74 -17.06
N HIS A 274 -11.27 -5.59 -15.91
CA HIS A 274 -10.69 -4.83 -14.80
C HIS A 274 -9.44 -5.51 -14.24
N SER A 275 -8.51 -4.69 -13.77
CA SER A 275 -7.36 -5.14 -12.97
C SER A 275 -7.80 -5.66 -11.60
N LEU A 276 -6.90 -6.38 -10.91
CA LEU A 276 -7.18 -6.93 -9.58
C LEU A 276 -7.11 -5.89 -8.46
N GLY A 277 -6.59 -4.68 -8.73
CA GLY A 277 -6.49 -3.59 -7.77
C GLY A 277 -5.31 -3.74 -6.80
N GLU A 278 -5.30 -4.78 -5.97
CA GLU A 278 -4.31 -4.94 -4.88
C GLU A 278 -3.00 -5.61 -5.34
N VAL A 279 -3.00 -6.30 -6.47
CA VAL A 279 -1.82 -6.98 -7.04
C VAL A 279 -1.80 -6.80 -8.55
N SER A 280 -0.61 -6.85 -9.16
CA SER A 280 -0.48 -6.87 -10.61
C SER A 280 -1.09 -8.15 -11.19
N VAL A 281 -1.92 -8.00 -12.24
CA VAL A 281 -2.51 -9.15 -12.96
C VAL A 281 -1.45 -10.05 -13.60
N TYR A 282 -0.31 -9.49 -13.97
CA TYR A 282 0.80 -10.26 -14.55
C TYR A 282 1.60 -11.03 -13.49
N GLN A 283 1.37 -10.75 -12.21
CA GLN A 283 2.07 -11.39 -11.09
C GLN A 283 1.29 -12.56 -10.48
N THR A 284 -0.01 -12.74 -10.79
CA THR A 284 -0.76 -13.93 -10.37
C THR A 284 -0.06 -15.18 -10.93
N ARG A 285 0.63 -15.89 -10.04
CA ARG A 285 1.59 -16.94 -10.36
C ARG A 285 0.92 -18.25 -10.80
N GLU A 286 1.71 -19.06 -11.51
CA GLU A 286 1.72 -20.52 -11.37
C GLU A 286 1.90 -21.00 -9.92
#